data_AF-A0A0M2RBF1-F1
#
_entry.id   AF-A0A0M2RBF1-F1
#
_cell.length_a   1.000
_cell.length_b   1.000
_cell.length_c   1.000
_cell.angle_alpha   90.00
_cell.angle_beta   90.00
_cell.angle_gamma   90.00
#
_symmetry.space_group_name_H-M   'P 1'
#
loop_
_entity.id
_entity.type
_entity.pdbx_description
1 polymer ?
#
loop_
_entity_poly.entity_id
_entity_poly.type
_entity_poly.pdbx_seq_one_letter_code
_entity_poly.pdbx_strand_id
1 'polypeptide(L)'
;MSKQPGSSTAAEPDQPEVAPAEAAEQPSVAPAEGPEQPAAVLVEAPEQPAAVVVDAPEQPAADGAGRAPVAPGALVLALMAVGWLAAMLWSTRAAISSAAAGVTAISLSAYALPGVITAALVAGAAVALAVANRFQRATLRFLAAVGTGLLVGLAAAVAINLTYADNATTNTIAGTTAAAAIIGGALAGARNAPVVGGLAAATLAAQLFVVLFSRARDPLSDLFGAGESQQSMLDAAKWVSRTESLLAGLVAGLVAFGYLTWARRRAARRDGAVGQPRWPAYLLAGAGPGLLLLLTEVIIRIGGRGLLDLAAALSEADEVAQTALGTSRVDNGIWVLFVGALTALIAFGRTLGPRPVMDDDEEEPAG
;
A
#
# COMPACT_ATOMS: atom_id res chain seq x y z
N MET A 1 -57.14 -49.76 10.17
CA MET A 1 -56.94 -49.12 11.49
C MET A 1 -56.17 -47.83 11.25
N SER A 2 -56.89 -46.72 11.05
CA SER A 2 -57.08 -45.59 11.99
C SER A 2 -55.83 -44.68 12.05
N LYS A 3 -55.81 -43.54 11.32
CA LYS A 3 -56.10 -42.15 11.80
C LYS A 3 -55.13 -41.72 12.93
N GLN A 4 -54.31 -40.66 12.85
CA GLN A 4 -54.62 -39.25 12.55
C GLN A 4 -53.30 -38.45 12.29
N PRO A 5 -53.40 -37.22 11.74
CA PRO A 5 -52.31 -36.32 11.36
C PRO A 5 -52.02 -35.23 12.42
N GLY A 6 -50.91 -34.51 12.26
CA GLY A 6 -50.60 -33.32 13.04
C GLY A 6 -49.64 -32.39 12.31
N SER A 7 -50.20 -31.37 11.66
CA SER A 7 -49.51 -30.18 11.17
C SER A 7 -48.85 -29.42 12.33
N SER A 8 -47.56 -29.09 12.20
CA SER A 8 -46.95 -28.05 13.01
C SER A 8 -46.62 -26.87 12.11
N THR A 9 -47.50 -25.87 12.22
CA THR A 9 -47.32 -24.48 11.80
C THR A 9 -45.99 -23.95 12.31
N ALA A 10 -45.07 -23.66 11.39
CA ALA A 10 -43.91 -22.83 11.69
C ALA A 10 -44.40 -21.40 11.86
N ALA A 11 -44.13 -20.84 13.03
CA ALA A 11 -44.44 -19.46 13.38
C ALA A 11 -43.68 -18.51 12.44
N GLU A 12 -44.46 -17.65 11.80
CA GLU A 12 -44.05 -16.43 11.13
C GLU A 12 -43.47 -15.48 12.19
N PRO A 13 -42.27 -14.88 12.01
CA PRO A 13 -41.78 -13.88 12.93
C PRO A 13 -42.51 -12.55 12.70
N ASP A 14 -43.09 -12.03 13.80
CA ASP A 14 -43.68 -10.69 13.92
C ASP A 14 -42.78 -9.61 13.29
N GLN A 15 -43.24 -9.01 12.19
CA GLN A 15 -42.73 -7.73 11.71
C GLN A 15 -43.45 -6.61 12.49
N PRO A 16 -42.74 -5.64 13.09
CA PRO A 16 -43.38 -4.44 13.57
C PRO A 16 -43.87 -3.59 12.39
N GLU A 17 -45.18 -3.33 12.39
CA GLU A 17 -45.90 -2.43 11.52
C GLU A 17 -45.34 -0.99 11.65
N VAL A 18 -44.63 -0.54 10.61
CA VAL A 18 -44.13 0.84 10.53
C VAL A 18 -45.29 1.73 10.10
N ALA A 19 -45.78 2.53 11.04
CA ALA A 19 -46.77 3.57 10.81
C ALA A 19 -46.27 4.60 9.76
N PRO A 20 -47.17 5.18 8.95
CA PRO A 20 -46.81 6.16 7.92
C PRO A 20 -46.20 7.42 8.54
N ALA A 21 -45.02 7.80 8.05
CA ALA A 21 -44.33 9.02 8.43
C ALA A 21 -45.18 10.25 8.07
N GLU A 22 -45.63 10.97 9.09
CA GLU A 22 -46.15 12.32 8.99
C GLU A 22 -45.08 13.25 8.40
N ALA A 23 -45.51 14.04 7.43
CA ALA A 23 -44.72 15.07 6.77
C ALA A 23 -44.32 16.14 7.80
N ALA A 24 -43.05 16.16 8.18
CA ALA A 24 -42.45 17.28 8.90
C ALA A 24 -42.10 18.40 7.92
N GLU A 25 -42.71 19.55 8.17
CA GLU A 25 -42.57 20.82 7.48
C GLU A 25 -41.11 21.27 7.36
N GLN A 26 -40.75 21.76 6.16
CA GLN A 26 -39.52 22.49 5.91
C GLN A 26 -39.65 23.93 6.42
N PRO A 27 -38.76 24.42 7.30
CA PRO A 27 -38.65 25.85 7.54
C PRO A 27 -37.84 26.50 6.41
N SER A 28 -38.56 27.25 5.58
CA SER A 28 -38.02 28.28 4.69
C SER A 28 -37.33 29.37 5.51
N VAL A 29 -36.04 29.63 5.22
CA VAL A 29 -35.37 30.85 5.67
C VAL A 29 -34.66 31.48 4.47
N ALA A 30 -35.29 32.54 3.98
CA ALA A 30 -34.73 33.51 3.04
C ALA A 30 -33.96 34.62 3.82
N PRO A 31 -33.16 35.46 3.14
CA PRO A 31 -31.92 36.02 3.66
C PRO A 31 -32.12 37.34 4.43
N ALA A 32 -31.23 37.60 5.39
CA ALA A 32 -31.10 38.88 6.05
C ALA A 32 -29.66 39.40 5.98
N GLU A 33 -29.59 40.70 5.78
CA GLU A 33 -28.48 41.52 5.35
C GLU A 33 -27.42 41.75 6.45
N GLY A 34 -26.22 42.16 6.04
CA GLY A 34 -25.29 42.88 6.93
C GLY A 34 -25.88 44.23 7.36
N PRO A 35 -25.24 45.02 8.23
CA PRO A 35 -23.78 45.19 8.36
C PRO A 35 -23.28 45.19 9.82
N GLU A 36 -21.97 45.29 10.02
CA GLU A 36 -21.33 46.34 10.84
C GLU A 36 -19.95 45.92 11.33
N GLN A 37 -19.04 46.88 11.18
CA GLN A 37 -17.60 46.80 11.33
C GLN A 37 -17.22 47.59 12.59
N PRO A 38 -16.57 46.98 13.60
CA PRO A 38 -15.95 47.76 14.67
C PRO A 38 -14.46 47.96 14.43
N ALA A 39 -14.12 49.25 14.29
CA ALA A 39 -12.93 49.97 14.72
C ALA A 39 -11.64 49.19 15.05
N ALA A 40 -10.58 49.64 14.37
CA ALA A 40 -9.18 49.38 14.67
C ALA A 40 -8.81 49.77 16.11
N VAL A 41 -8.19 48.83 16.82
CA VAL A 41 -7.39 49.12 18.01
C VAL A 41 -5.92 49.02 17.58
N LEU A 42 -5.24 50.17 17.56
CA LEU A 42 -3.78 50.24 17.51
C LEU A 42 -3.22 49.55 18.76
N VAL A 43 -2.46 48.48 18.57
CA VAL A 43 -1.54 47.96 19.58
C VAL A 43 -0.14 48.23 19.05
N GLU A 44 0.60 49.05 19.80
CA GLU A 44 1.96 49.47 19.53
C GLU A 44 2.91 48.28 19.43
N ALA A 45 3.84 48.37 18.47
CA ALA A 45 4.86 47.37 18.19
C ALA A 45 5.95 47.36 19.28
N PRO A 46 6.38 46.19 19.79
CA PRO A 46 7.68 46.09 20.43
C PRO A 46 8.78 46.05 19.37
N GLU A 47 9.81 46.89 19.58
CA GLU A 47 11.01 47.00 18.77
C GLU A 47 11.63 45.63 18.46
N GLN A 48 11.84 45.35 17.17
CA GLN A 48 12.67 44.24 16.70
C GLN A 48 14.15 44.54 17.00
N PRO A 49 14.86 43.74 17.82
CA PRO A 49 16.31 43.78 17.82
C PRO A 49 16.82 43.25 16.48
N ALA A 50 17.71 44.03 15.87
CA ALA A 50 18.35 43.74 14.60
C ALA A 50 18.88 42.29 14.56
N ALA A 51 18.42 41.53 13.57
CA ALA A 51 18.97 40.22 13.26
C ALA A 51 20.44 40.39 12.88
N VAL A 52 21.32 39.90 13.74
CA VAL A 52 22.73 39.66 13.42
C VAL A 52 22.75 38.66 12.26
N VAL A 53 23.11 39.14 11.07
CA VAL A 53 23.46 38.30 9.92
C VAL A 53 24.74 37.57 10.31
N VAL A 54 24.58 36.37 10.86
CA VAL A 54 25.68 35.42 10.98
C VAL A 54 25.95 34.93 9.58
N ASP A 55 27.08 35.37 9.00
CA ASP A 55 27.65 34.80 7.78
C ASP A 55 27.84 33.29 7.99
N ALA A 56 26.85 32.52 7.57
CA ALA A 56 27.01 31.09 7.40
C ALA A 56 27.99 30.90 6.23
N PRO A 57 29.09 30.15 6.39
CA PRO A 57 30.02 29.94 5.30
C PRO A 57 29.27 29.30 4.13
N GLU A 58 29.28 30.03 3.02
CA GLU A 58 28.74 29.64 1.73
C GLU A 58 29.37 28.30 1.34
N GLN A 59 28.64 27.21 1.61
CA GLN A 59 29.06 25.87 1.19
C GLN A 59 29.13 25.89 -0.34
N PRO A 60 30.30 25.64 -0.94
CA PRO A 60 30.42 25.66 -2.38
C PRO A 60 29.45 24.64 -2.94
N ALA A 61 28.52 25.12 -3.77
CA ALA A 61 27.66 24.30 -4.60
C ALA A 61 28.57 23.39 -5.42
N ALA A 62 28.72 22.14 -4.96
CA ALA A 62 29.41 21.12 -5.70
C ALA A 62 28.58 20.81 -6.94
N ASP A 63 28.84 21.55 -8.02
CA ASP A 63 28.48 21.24 -9.41
C ASP A 63 29.24 20.00 -9.86
N GLY A 64 29.00 18.88 -9.19
CA GLY A 64 29.21 17.56 -9.73
C GLY A 64 27.89 17.11 -10.30
N ALA A 65 27.76 17.08 -11.63
CA ALA A 65 26.71 16.34 -12.31
C ALA A 65 26.93 14.83 -12.05
N GLY A 66 26.74 14.42 -10.79
CA GLY A 66 26.89 13.05 -10.32
C GLY A 66 25.89 12.19 -11.06
N ARG A 67 26.39 11.12 -11.68
CA ARG A 67 25.58 10.11 -12.35
C ARG A 67 24.46 9.68 -11.39
N ALA A 68 23.21 9.71 -11.87
CA ALA A 68 22.07 9.33 -11.04
C ALA A 68 22.27 7.91 -10.48
N PRO A 69 22.02 7.69 -9.17
CA PRO A 69 22.24 6.40 -8.54
C PRO A 69 21.35 5.33 -9.18
N VAL A 70 21.94 4.18 -9.51
CA VAL A 70 21.26 3.07 -10.22
C VAL A 70 20.77 2.03 -9.21
N ALA A 71 19.55 1.51 -9.41
CA ALA A 71 19.02 0.41 -8.61
C ALA A 71 19.69 -0.92 -8.99
N PRO A 72 20.43 -1.59 -8.09
CA PRO A 72 21.06 -2.87 -8.39
C PRO A 72 20.01 -3.98 -8.58
N GLY A 73 20.28 -4.91 -9.49
CA GLY A 73 19.41 -6.08 -9.68
C GLY A 73 18.01 -5.78 -10.23
N ALA A 74 17.78 -4.58 -10.76
CA ALA A 74 16.47 -4.17 -11.27
C ALA A 74 15.89 -5.16 -12.30
N LEU A 75 16.72 -5.78 -13.15
CA LEU A 75 16.26 -6.82 -14.08
C LEU A 75 15.75 -8.07 -13.36
N VAL A 76 16.48 -8.57 -12.35
CA VAL A 76 16.06 -9.74 -11.57
C VAL A 76 14.76 -9.42 -10.83
N LEU A 77 14.68 -8.22 -10.25
CA LEU A 77 13.47 -7.75 -9.56
C LEU A 77 12.28 -7.63 -10.52
N ALA A 78 12.50 -7.13 -11.74
CA ALA A 78 11.48 -7.06 -12.79
C ALA A 78 10.98 -8.46 -13.18
N LEU A 79 11.88 -9.42 -13.40
CA LEU A 79 11.52 -10.79 -13.72
C LEU A 79 10.73 -11.45 -12.59
N MET A 80 11.16 -11.27 -11.33
CA MET A 80 10.44 -11.78 -10.16
C MET A 80 9.05 -11.13 -10.03
N ALA A 81 8.93 -9.82 -10.24
CA ALA A 81 7.67 -9.11 -10.13
C ALA A 81 6.68 -9.49 -11.25
N VAL A 82 7.17 -9.66 -12.49
CA VAL A 82 6.36 -10.16 -13.61
C VAL A 82 5.94 -11.61 -13.37
N GLY A 83 6.85 -12.47 -12.90
CA GLY A 83 6.53 -13.84 -12.51
C GLY A 83 5.48 -13.90 -11.39
N TRP A 84 5.58 -13.00 -10.41
CA TRP A 84 4.59 -12.87 -9.34
C TRP A 84 3.24 -12.40 -9.84
N LEU A 85 3.19 -11.37 -10.70
CA LEU A 85 1.95 -10.92 -11.34
C LEU A 85 1.30 -12.05 -12.15
N ALA A 86 2.08 -12.79 -12.93
CA ALA A 86 1.59 -13.94 -13.67
C ALA A 86 1.04 -15.03 -12.74
N ALA A 87 1.71 -15.31 -11.63
CA ALA A 87 1.25 -16.26 -10.61
C ALA A 87 -0.07 -15.81 -9.96
N MET A 88 -0.22 -14.51 -9.66
CA MET A 88 -1.46 -13.95 -9.11
C MET A 88 -2.61 -14.03 -10.11
N LEU A 89 -2.39 -13.65 -11.38
CA LEU A 89 -3.41 -13.77 -12.43
C LEU A 89 -3.82 -15.23 -12.64
N TRP A 90 -2.87 -16.16 -12.62
CA TRP A 90 -3.13 -17.59 -12.70
C TRP A 90 -3.90 -18.11 -11.48
N SER A 91 -3.51 -17.71 -10.28
CA SER A 91 -4.19 -18.07 -9.03
C SER A 91 -5.64 -17.60 -9.02
N THR A 92 -5.89 -16.36 -9.44
CA THR A 92 -7.25 -15.81 -9.58
C THR A 92 -8.06 -16.60 -10.59
N ARG A 93 -7.46 -16.95 -11.73
CA ARG A 93 -8.12 -17.77 -12.75
C ARG A 93 -8.51 -19.13 -12.20
N ALA A 94 -7.57 -19.80 -11.53
CA ALA A 94 -7.81 -21.11 -10.95
C ALA A 94 -8.96 -21.07 -9.94
N ALA A 95 -8.96 -20.08 -9.03
CA ALA A 95 -10.04 -19.88 -8.06
C ALA A 95 -11.41 -19.71 -8.74
N ILE A 96 -11.49 -18.84 -9.75
CA ILE A 96 -12.72 -18.57 -10.50
C ILE A 96 -13.20 -19.81 -11.27
N SER A 97 -12.29 -20.54 -11.91
CA SER A 97 -12.63 -21.76 -12.66
C SER A 97 -13.04 -22.94 -11.78
N SER A 98 -12.58 -22.97 -10.52
CA SER A 98 -12.88 -24.04 -9.56
C SER A 98 -14.21 -23.86 -8.83
N ALA A 99 -14.69 -22.62 -8.72
CA ALA A 99 -16.03 -22.35 -8.22
C ALA A 99 -17.05 -22.75 -9.29
N ALA A 100 -17.94 -23.70 -8.97
CA ALA A 100 -19.02 -24.09 -9.87
C ALA A 100 -19.74 -22.83 -10.37
N ALA A 101 -19.86 -22.67 -11.70
CA ALA A 101 -20.28 -21.45 -12.37
C ALA A 101 -21.52 -20.82 -11.69
N GLY A 102 -21.36 -19.63 -11.10
CA GLY A 102 -22.42 -18.96 -10.34
C GLY A 102 -21.93 -17.78 -9.49
N VAL A 103 -22.79 -17.33 -8.57
CA VAL A 103 -22.59 -16.14 -7.71
C VAL A 103 -21.30 -16.23 -6.86
N THR A 104 -20.88 -17.43 -6.46
CA THR A 104 -19.64 -17.68 -5.71
C THR A 104 -18.38 -17.29 -6.47
N ALA A 105 -18.38 -17.33 -7.81
CA ALA A 105 -17.25 -16.94 -8.63
C ALA A 105 -17.02 -15.42 -8.61
N ILE A 106 -18.09 -14.62 -8.50
CA ILE A 106 -18.00 -13.15 -8.44
C ILE A 106 -17.38 -12.71 -7.12
N SER A 107 -17.86 -13.26 -5.99
CA SER A 107 -17.31 -12.95 -4.67
C SER A 107 -15.84 -13.37 -4.58
N LEU A 108 -15.47 -14.59 -5.03
CA LEU A 108 -14.06 -15.04 -5.07
C LEU A 108 -13.15 -14.16 -5.95
N SER A 109 -13.68 -13.64 -7.07
CA SER A 109 -12.96 -12.68 -7.91
C SER A 109 -12.67 -11.39 -7.13
N ALA A 110 -13.66 -10.88 -6.39
CA ALA A 110 -13.52 -9.69 -5.57
C ALA A 110 -12.47 -9.87 -4.45
N TYR A 111 -12.37 -11.07 -3.88
CA TYR A 111 -11.34 -11.40 -2.87
C TYR A 111 -9.92 -11.44 -3.44
N ALA A 112 -9.75 -11.85 -4.70
CA ALA A 112 -8.44 -12.00 -5.33
C ALA A 112 -7.89 -10.69 -5.93
N LEU A 113 -8.77 -9.73 -6.23
CA LEU A 113 -8.43 -8.44 -6.86
C LEU A 113 -7.33 -7.64 -6.16
N PRO A 114 -7.35 -7.47 -4.82
CA PRO A 114 -6.33 -6.68 -4.14
C PRO A 114 -4.92 -7.22 -4.42
N GLY A 115 -4.74 -8.54 -4.39
CA GLY A 115 -3.45 -9.17 -4.66
C GLY A 115 -2.96 -8.91 -6.10
N VAL A 116 -3.86 -8.98 -7.08
CA VAL A 116 -3.53 -8.70 -8.50
C VAL A 116 -3.14 -7.23 -8.69
N ILE A 117 -3.90 -6.30 -8.11
CA ILE A 117 -3.64 -4.86 -8.21
C ILE A 117 -2.29 -4.50 -7.57
N THR A 118 -2.00 -5.00 -6.35
CA THR A 118 -0.69 -4.76 -5.73
C THR A 118 0.44 -5.42 -6.54
N ALA A 119 0.24 -6.63 -7.07
CA ALA A 119 1.24 -7.27 -7.94
C ALA A 119 1.50 -6.45 -9.22
N ALA A 120 0.46 -5.85 -9.81
CA ALA A 120 0.59 -5.00 -10.99
C ALA A 120 1.32 -3.70 -10.68
N LEU A 121 1.04 -3.04 -9.55
CA LEU A 121 1.81 -1.89 -9.04
C LEU A 121 3.31 -2.23 -8.96
N VAL A 122 3.64 -3.36 -8.32
CA VAL A 122 5.03 -3.78 -8.11
C VAL A 122 5.71 -4.19 -9.41
N ALA A 123 5.02 -4.91 -10.30
CA ALA A 123 5.54 -5.28 -11.61
C ALA A 123 5.79 -4.04 -12.49
N GLY A 124 4.82 -3.11 -12.54
CA GLY A 124 4.97 -1.83 -13.21
C GLY A 124 6.19 -1.07 -12.71
N ALA A 125 6.35 -0.94 -11.39
CA ALA A 125 7.50 -0.28 -10.78
C ALA A 125 8.83 -0.98 -11.09
N ALA A 126 8.91 -2.31 -10.93
CA ALA A 126 10.15 -3.05 -11.10
C ALA A 126 10.63 -3.09 -12.57
N VAL A 127 9.72 -3.31 -13.52
CA VAL A 127 10.04 -3.31 -14.95
C VAL A 127 10.40 -1.90 -15.42
N ALA A 128 9.62 -0.89 -15.03
CA ALA A 128 9.94 0.50 -15.32
C ALA A 128 11.28 0.93 -14.73
N LEU A 129 11.63 0.48 -13.52
CA LEU A 129 12.94 0.74 -12.90
C LEU A 129 14.09 0.13 -13.71
N ALA A 130 13.91 -1.09 -14.21
CA ALA A 130 14.90 -1.76 -15.06
C ALA A 130 15.16 -0.99 -16.37
N VAL A 131 14.11 -0.43 -16.97
CA VAL A 131 14.20 0.41 -18.18
C VAL A 131 14.75 1.80 -17.87
N ALA A 132 14.23 2.46 -16.83
CA ALA A 132 14.58 3.82 -16.40
C ALA A 132 16.07 3.95 -16.04
N ASN A 133 16.69 2.90 -15.49
CA ASN A 133 18.12 2.85 -15.20
C ASN A 133 19.03 3.11 -16.43
N ARG A 134 18.49 3.05 -17.65
CA ARG A 134 19.23 3.33 -18.90
C ARG A 134 19.26 4.81 -19.27
N PHE A 135 18.41 5.64 -18.66
CA PHE A 135 18.23 7.04 -19.03
C PHE A 135 18.79 7.97 -17.95
N GLN A 136 19.59 8.96 -18.37
CA GLN A 136 20.16 9.96 -17.45
C GLN A 136 19.29 11.21 -17.32
N ARG A 137 18.60 11.62 -18.39
CA ARG A 137 17.74 12.81 -18.37
C ARG A 137 16.46 12.51 -17.59
N ALA A 138 16.15 13.34 -16.59
CA ALA A 138 15.01 13.14 -15.71
C ALA A 138 13.68 12.98 -16.47
N THR A 139 13.41 13.84 -17.45
CA THR A 139 12.20 13.81 -18.28
C THR A 139 12.09 12.52 -19.10
N LEU A 140 13.17 12.13 -19.81
CA LEU A 140 13.17 10.88 -20.59
C LEU A 140 13.01 9.65 -19.70
N ARG A 141 13.65 9.67 -18.52
CA ARG A 141 13.54 8.61 -17.53
C ARG A 141 12.12 8.46 -17.01
N PHE A 142 11.46 9.58 -16.70
CA PHE A 142 10.06 9.57 -16.25
C PHE A 142 9.12 9.09 -17.36
N LEU A 143 9.24 9.62 -18.59
CA LEU A 143 8.43 9.19 -19.73
C LEU A 143 8.63 7.71 -20.05
N ALA A 144 9.88 7.23 -20.05
CA ALA A 144 10.19 5.81 -20.26
C ALA A 144 9.61 4.94 -19.13
N ALA A 145 9.66 5.40 -17.89
CA ALA A 145 9.12 4.67 -16.74
C ALA A 145 7.58 4.54 -16.81
N VAL A 146 6.88 5.64 -17.08
CA VAL A 146 5.42 5.66 -17.27
C VAL A 146 5.02 4.82 -18.48
N GLY A 147 5.69 4.99 -19.62
CA GLY A 147 5.43 4.21 -20.83
C GLY A 147 5.67 2.71 -20.64
N THR A 148 6.69 2.34 -19.86
CA THR A 148 6.94 0.93 -19.49
C THR A 148 5.83 0.39 -18.59
N GLY A 149 5.39 1.16 -17.59
CA GLY A 149 4.25 0.80 -16.75
C GLY A 149 2.97 0.59 -17.56
N LEU A 150 2.72 1.44 -18.57
CA LEU A 150 1.62 1.29 -19.53
C LEU A 150 1.72 -0.02 -20.32
N LEU A 151 2.90 -0.38 -20.83
CA LEU A 151 3.09 -1.64 -21.56
C LEU A 151 2.86 -2.86 -20.67
N VAL A 152 3.33 -2.83 -19.42
CA VAL A 152 3.06 -3.88 -18.43
C VAL A 152 1.56 -3.98 -18.14
N GLY A 153 0.90 -2.84 -17.96
CA GLY A 153 -0.54 -2.78 -17.73
C GLY A 153 -1.36 -3.31 -18.90
N LEU A 154 -1.00 -2.94 -20.13
CA LEU A 154 -1.64 -3.43 -21.35
C LEU A 154 -1.47 -4.94 -21.49
N ALA A 155 -0.27 -5.47 -21.23
CA ALA A 155 -0.01 -6.91 -21.27
C ALA A 155 -0.87 -7.66 -20.22
N ALA A 156 -0.99 -7.13 -19.01
CA ALA A 156 -1.85 -7.69 -17.96
C ALA A 156 -3.33 -7.63 -18.34
N ALA A 157 -3.80 -6.51 -18.88
CA ALA A 157 -5.17 -6.34 -19.35
C ALA A 157 -5.52 -7.31 -20.48
N VAL A 158 -4.62 -7.50 -21.46
CA VAL A 158 -4.77 -8.49 -22.52
C VAL A 158 -4.83 -9.90 -21.93
N ALA A 159 -3.94 -10.23 -20.99
CA ALA A 159 -3.96 -11.54 -20.33
C ALA A 159 -5.28 -11.80 -19.59
N ILE A 160 -5.84 -10.80 -18.91
CA ILE A 160 -7.15 -10.87 -18.25
C ILE A 160 -8.26 -11.10 -19.29
N ASN A 161 -8.33 -10.27 -20.33
CA ASN A 161 -9.38 -10.37 -21.36
C ASN A 161 -9.33 -11.67 -22.18
N LEU A 162 -8.15 -12.25 -22.39
CA LEU A 162 -8.02 -13.56 -23.05
C LEU A 162 -8.41 -14.74 -22.14
N THR A 163 -8.44 -14.52 -20.83
CA THR A 163 -8.63 -15.57 -19.83
C THR A 163 -10.07 -15.64 -19.31
N TYR A 164 -10.77 -14.50 -19.25
CA TYR A 164 -12.13 -14.38 -18.72
C TYR A 164 -13.13 -14.01 -19.82
N ALA A 165 -14.41 -14.35 -19.63
CA ALA A 165 -15.47 -13.98 -20.56
C ALA A 165 -15.57 -12.45 -20.70
N ASP A 166 -15.79 -11.98 -21.92
CA ASP A 166 -15.88 -10.56 -22.24
C ASP A 166 -17.19 -9.98 -21.68
N ASN A 167 -17.07 -9.29 -20.55
CA ASN A 167 -18.16 -8.59 -19.89
C ASN A 167 -17.63 -7.32 -19.19
N ALA A 168 -18.55 -6.44 -18.78
CA ALA A 168 -18.21 -5.16 -18.16
C ALA A 168 -17.34 -5.31 -16.89
N THR A 169 -17.56 -6.39 -16.14
CA THR A 169 -16.81 -6.74 -14.92
C THR A 169 -15.35 -7.04 -15.25
N THR A 170 -15.09 -7.91 -16.22
CA THR A 170 -13.73 -8.26 -16.68
C THR A 170 -12.97 -7.03 -17.17
N ASN A 171 -13.63 -6.16 -17.95
CA ASN A 171 -13.02 -4.94 -18.48
C ASN A 171 -12.64 -3.95 -17.37
N THR A 172 -13.44 -3.87 -16.29
CA THR A 172 -13.13 -3.03 -15.12
C THR A 172 -11.90 -3.56 -14.38
N ILE A 173 -11.79 -4.88 -14.21
CA ILE A 173 -10.63 -5.54 -13.59
C ILE A 173 -9.36 -5.32 -14.43
N ALA A 174 -9.47 -5.48 -15.75
CA ALA A 174 -8.38 -5.24 -16.68
C ALA A 174 -7.90 -3.78 -16.62
N GLY A 175 -8.83 -2.83 -16.66
CA GLY A 175 -8.54 -1.39 -16.60
C GLY A 175 -7.88 -0.97 -15.29
N THR A 176 -8.39 -1.44 -14.14
CA THR A 176 -7.81 -1.14 -12.82
C THR A 176 -6.41 -1.74 -12.64
N THR A 177 -6.20 -2.97 -13.11
CA THR A 177 -4.89 -3.62 -13.14
C THR A 177 -3.91 -2.85 -14.03
N ALA A 178 -4.35 -2.36 -15.19
CA ALA A 178 -3.52 -1.54 -16.07
C ALA A 178 -3.15 -0.20 -15.43
N ALA A 179 -4.13 0.49 -14.83
CA ALA A 179 -3.89 1.74 -14.10
C ALA A 179 -2.88 1.56 -12.96
N ALA A 180 -3.02 0.46 -12.21
CA ALA A 180 -2.09 0.08 -11.15
C ALA A 180 -0.64 -0.07 -11.66
N ALA A 181 -0.44 -0.76 -12.78
CA ALA A 181 0.89 -0.90 -13.40
C ALA A 181 1.47 0.44 -13.89
N ILE A 182 0.64 1.34 -14.44
CA ILE A 182 1.05 2.69 -14.85
C ILE A 182 1.52 3.50 -13.64
N ILE A 183 0.76 3.48 -12.54
CA ILE A 183 1.11 4.18 -11.30
C ILE A 183 2.42 3.62 -10.74
N GLY A 184 2.59 2.28 -10.74
CA GLY A 184 3.85 1.63 -10.41
C GLY A 184 5.02 2.14 -11.25
N GLY A 185 4.81 2.21 -12.58
CA GLY A 185 5.80 2.77 -13.51
C GLY A 185 6.16 4.23 -13.19
N ALA A 186 5.17 5.06 -12.86
CA ALA A 186 5.38 6.45 -12.46
C ALA A 186 6.24 6.57 -11.19
N LEU A 187 6.05 5.68 -10.20
CA LEU A 187 6.89 5.63 -8.99
C LEU A 187 8.37 5.37 -9.34
N ALA A 188 8.65 4.52 -10.33
CA ALA A 188 10.03 4.27 -10.80
C ALA A 188 10.66 5.45 -11.54
N GLY A 189 9.84 6.39 -12.04
CA GLY A 189 10.28 7.66 -12.60
C GLY A 189 10.82 8.64 -11.54
N ALA A 190 10.59 8.42 -10.24
CA ALA A 190 11.07 9.28 -9.15
C ALA A 190 12.61 9.30 -9.06
N ARG A 191 13.21 10.38 -8.54
CA ARG A 191 14.68 10.64 -8.56
C ARG A 191 15.54 9.66 -7.73
N ASN A 192 14.94 8.73 -6.99
CA ASN A 192 15.62 7.84 -6.05
C ASN A 192 15.45 6.35 -6.44
N ALA A 193 16.12 5.91 -7.51
CA ALA A 193 16.02 4.54 -8.02
C ALA A 193 16.30 3.45 -6.96
N PRO A 194 17.32 3.56 -6.07
CA PRO A 194 17.54 2.56 -5.03
C PRO A 194 16.38 2.44 -4.03
N VAL A 195 15.69 3.55 -3.73
CA VAL A 195 14.52 3.54 -2.81
C VAL A 195 13.36 2.81 -3.46
N VAL A 196 13.10 3.06 -4.75
CA VAL A 196 12.05 2.33 -5.49
C VAL A 196 12.40 0.84 -5.59
N GLY A 197 13.66 0.49 -5.83
CA GLY A 197 14.11 -0.91 -5.83
C GLY A 197 13.93 -1.58 -4.48
N GLY A 198 14.23 -0.87 -3.38
CA GLY A 198 14.02 -1.35 -2.01
C GLY A 198 12.55 -1.54 -1.68
N LEU A 199 11.70 -0.59 -2.08
CA LEU A 199 10.25 -0.68 -1.96
C LEU A 199 9.71 -1.90 -2.70
N ALA A 200 10.04 -2.06 -3.99
CA ALA A 200 9.56 -3.18 -4.79
C ALA A 200 10.05 -4.54 -4.26
N ALA A 201 11.31 -4.63 -3.82
CA ALA A 201 11.85 -5.84 -3.19
C ALA A 201 11.15 -6.17 -1.87
N ALA A 202 10.91 -5.17 -1.02
CA ALA A 202 10.21 -5.33 0.24
C ALA A 202 8.75 -5.73 0.04
N THR A 203 8.07 -5.17 -0.97
CA THR A 203 6.68 -5.52 -1.27
C THR A 203 6.56 -6.95 -1.77
N LEU A 204 7.45 -7.38 -2.67
CA LEU A 204 7.50 -8.78 -3.10
C LEU A 204 7.76 -9.73 -1.93
N ALA A 205 8.70 -9.39 -1.05
CA ALA A 205 8.98 -10.21 0.12
C ALA A 205 7.79 -10.31 1.07
N ALA A 206 7.09 -9.20 1.32
CA ALA A 206 5.87 -9.18 2.14
C ALA A 206 4.75 -10.02 1.52
N GLN A 207 4.54 -9.94 0.21
CA GLN A 207 3.54 -10.74 -0.51
C GLN A 207 3.85 -12.24 -0.47
N LEU A 208 5.11 -12.61 -0.71
CA LEU A 208 5.57 -13.99 -0.59
C LEU A 208 5.44 -14.50 0.84
N PHE A 209 5.75 -13.66 1.83
CA PHE A 209 5.57 -13.97 3.24
C PHE A 209 4.10 -14.26 3.56
N VAL A 210 3.15 -13.42 3.13
CA VAL A 210 1.71 -13.63 3.35
C VAL A 210 1.25 -14.98 2.79
N VAL A 211 1.71 -15.34 1.59
CA VAL A 211 1.40 -16.65 1.01
C VAL A 211 2.02 -17.80 1.82
N LEU A 212 3.25 -17.66 2.29
CA LEU A 212 3.86 -18.67 3.18
C LEU A 212 3.10 -18.77 4.52
N PHE A 213 2.73 -17.62 5.09
CA PHE A 213 2.03 -17.49 6.36
C PHE A 213 0.64 -18.09 6.32
N SER A 214 0.00 -18.18 5.14
CA SER A 214 -1.29 -18.86 4.97
C SER A 214 -1.30 -20.29 5.53
N ARG A 215 -0.17 -21.01 5.49
CA ARG A 215 -0.04 -22.36 6.07
C ARG A 215 -0.05 -22.38 7.61
N ALA A 216 0.23 -21.25 8.24
CA ALA A 216 0.25 -21.10 9.68
C ALA A 216 -1.07 -20.52 10.23
N ARG A 217 -2.03 -20.12 9.37
CA ARG A 217 -3.27 -19.49 9.82
C ARG A 217 -4.12 -20.41 10.69
N ASP A 218 -4.35 -21.64 10.26
CA ASP A 218 -5.14 -22.62 11.02
C ASP A 218 -4.52 -22.92 12.39
N PRO A 219 -3.24 -23.32 12.51
CA PRO A 219 -2.65 -23.60 13.83
C PRO A 219 -2.55 -22.34 14.71
N LEU A 220 -2.38 -21.15 14.13
CA LEU A 220 -2.41 -19.91 14.91
C LEU A 220 -3.82 -19.55 15.36
N SER A 221 -4.84 -19.83 14.55
CA SER A 221 -6.24 -19.63 14.90
C SER A 221 -6.60 -20.50 16.10
N ASP A 222 -6.20 -21.77 16.09
CA ASP A 222 -6.38 -22.68 17.22
C ASP A 222 -5.60 -22.19 18.45
N LEU A 223 -4.36 -21.72 18.28
CA LEU A 223 -3.54 -21.16 19.35
C LEU A 223 -4.14 -19.89 19.97
N PHE A 224 -4.77 -19.04 19.16
CA PHE A 224 -5.47 -17.85 19.63
C PHE A 224 -6.88 -18.15 20.16
N GLY A 225 -7.25 -19.43 20.24
CA GLY A 225 -8.45 -19.90 20.91
C GLY A 225 -9.69 -19.88 20.04
N ALA A 226 -9.58 -20.24 18.75
CA ALA A 226 -10.74 -20.52 17.90
C ALA A 226 -11.48 -21.77 18.41
N GLY A 227 -12.63 -21.54 19.05
CA GLY A 227 -13.54 -22.56 19.56
C GLY A 227 -14.82 -22.64 18.74
N GLU A 228 -15.88 -23.24 19.30
CA GLU A 228 -17.12 -23.52 18.58
C GLU A 228 -18.03 -22.28 18.39
N SER A 229 -17.77 -21.17 19.10
CA SER A 229 -18.58 -19.96 18.99
C SER A 229 -18.06 -19.02 17.89
N GLN A 230 -18.98 -18.38 17.16
CA GLN A 230 -18.64 -17.40 16.12
C GLN A 230 -17.78 -16.24 16.66
N GLN A 231 -18.05 -15.79 17.89
CA GLN A 231 -17.27 -14.72 18.53
C GLN A 231 -15.81 -15.13 18.74
N SER A 232 -15.58 -16.35 19.22
CA SER A 232 -14.24 -16.88 19.45
C SER A 232 -13.46 -17.03 18.14
N MET A 233 -14.10 -17.51 17.06
CA MET A 233 -13.49 -17.56 15.73
C MET A 233 -13.12 -16.17 15.20
N LEU A 234 -14.00 -15.18 15.36
CA LEU A 234 -13.76 -13.80 14.93
C LEU A 234 -12.61 -13.15 15.71
N ASP A 235 -12.53 -13.35 17.02
CA ASP A 235 -11.47 -12.78 17.84
C ASP A 235 -10.11 -13.44 17.56
N ALA A 236 -10.08 -14.76 17.36
CA ALA A 236 -8.88 -15.46 16.90
C ALA A 236 -8.42 -14.94 15.52
N ALA A 237 -9.33 -14.78 14.56
CA ALA A 237 -9.02 -14.25 13.23
C ALA A 237 -8.42 -12.84 13.29
N LYS A 238 -8.92 -11.96 14.17
CA LYS A 238 -8.32 -10.62 14.40
C LYS A 238 -6.87 -10.73 14.89
N TRP A 239 -6.58 -11.64 15.82
CA TRP A 239 -5.23 -11.86 16.33
C TRP A 239 -4.30 -12.44 15.27
N VAL A 240 -4.76 -13.41 14.47
CA VAL A 240 -4.02 -13.95 13.32
C VAL A 240 -3.68 -12.82 12.34
N SER A 241 -4.65 -12.00 11.95
CA SER A 241 -4.46 -10.89 11.00
C SER A 241 -3.47 -9.84 11.51
N ARG A 242 -3.52 -9.51 12.81
CA ARG A 242 -2.55 -8.59 13.43
C ARG A 242 -1.15 -9.18 13.42
N THR A 243 -0.98 -10.42 13.85
CA THR A 243 0.31 -11.12 13.84
C THR A 243 0.89 -11.20 12.43
N GLU A 244 0.07 -11.55 11.44
CA GLU A 244 0.46 -11.56 10.02
C GLU A 244 0.99 -10.19 9.58
N SER A 245 0.26 -9.12 9.88
CA SER A 245 0.63 -7.75 9.48
C SER A 245 1.90 -7.25 10.17
N LEU A 246 2.07 -7.55 11.46
CA LEU A 246 3.29 -7.21 12.21
C LEU A 246 4.52 -7.93 11.61
N LEU A 247 4.40 -9.23 11.33
CA LEU A 247 5.49 -10.01 10.76
C LEU A 247 5.78 -9.61 9.31
N ALA A 248 4.75 -9.34 8.51
CA ALA A 248 4.90 -8.84 7.15
C ALA A 248 5.63 -7.48 7.13
N GLY A 249 5.28 -6.58 8.05
CA GLY A 249 5.99 -5.31 8.26
C GLY A 249 7.45 -5.51 8.65
N LEU A 250 7.73 -6.43 9.57
CA LEU A 250 9.10 -6.76 9.99
C LEU A 250 9.93 -7.29 8.79
N VAL A 251 9.40 -8.24 8.03
CA VAL A 251 10.05 -8.77 6.82
C VAL A 251 10.29 -7.66 5.80
N ALA A 252 9.29 -6.83 5.54
CA ALA A 252 9.40 -5.67 4.64
C ALA A 252 10.54 -4.74 5.04
N GLY A 253 10.58 -4.32 6.32
CA GLY A 253 11.60 -3.40 6.82
C GLY A 253 13.02 -3.97 6.73
N LEU A 254 13.20 -5.26 7.08
CA LEU A 254 14.50 -5.94 6.97
C LEU A 254 14.96 -6.07 5.52
N VAL A 255 14.06 -6.42 4.59
CA VAL A 255 14.39 -6.53 3.16
C VAL A 255 14.69 -5.16 2.56
N ALA A 256 13.92 -4.13 2.90
CA ALA A 256 14.19 -2.75 2.46
C ALA A 256 15.58 -2.28 2.92
N PHE A 257 15.90 -2.46 4.20
CA PHE A 257 17.21 -2.13 4.77
C PHE A 257 18.34 -2.93 4.11
N GLY A 258 18.15 -4.24 3.92
CA GLY A 258 19.12 -5.12 3.28
C GLY A 258 19.38 -4.72 1.82
N TYR A 259 18.32 -4.41 1.07
CA TYR A 259 18.42 -3.94 -0.32
C TYR A 259 19.18 -2.61 -0.41
N LEU A 260 18.83 -1.62 0.40
CA LEU A 260 19.52 -0.31 0.40
C LEU A 260 20.99 -0.45 0.84
N THR A 261 21.27 -1.32 1.81
CA THR A 261 22.64 -1.64 2.22
C THR A 261 23.43 -2.30 1.09
N TRP A 262 22.81 -3.22 0.36
CA TRP A 262 23.41 -3.85 -0.82
C TRP A 262 23.65 -2.85 -1.95
N ALA A 263 22.69 -1.95 -2.22
CA ALA A 263 22.82 -0.88 -3.22
C ALA A 263 23.96 0.07 -2.88
N ARG A 264 24.07 0.48 -1.61
CA ARG A 264 25.19 1.28 -1.11
C ARG A 264 26.53 0.57 -1.33
N ARG A 265 26.65 -0.70 -0.93
CA ARG A 265 27.88 -1.49 -1.12
C ARG A 265 28.27 -1.63 -2.60
N ARG A 266 27.29 -1.81 -3.50
CA ARG A 266 27.50 -1.86 -4.95
C ARG A 266 27.96 -0.52 -5.51
N ALA A 267 27.34 0.58 -5.10
CA ALA A 267 27.69 1.93 -5.54
C ALA A 267 29.12 2.29 -5.10
N ALA A 268 29.46 2.01 -3.83
CA ALA A 268 30.79 2.25 -3.28
C ALA A 268 31.92 1.54 -4.06
N ARG A 269 31.66 0.33 -4.56
CA ARG A 269 32.63 -0.43 -5.37
C ARG A 269 32.79 0.11 -6.80
N ARG A 270 31.81 0.84 -7.33
CA ARG A 270 31.82 1.32 -8.73
C ARG A 270 32.32 2.75 -8.86
N ASP A 271 31.81 3.63 -8.00
CA ASP A 271 31.92 5.08 -8.17
C ASP A 271 32.73 5.74 -7.03
N GLY A 272 33.35 4.96 -6.14
CA GLY A 272 34.09 5.47 -4.98
C GLY A 272 33.16 5.89 -3.83
N ALA A 273 33.55 6.90 -3.04
CA ALA A 273 32.81 7.33 -1.85
C ALA A 273 31.47 8.02 -2.20
N VAL A 274 30.46 7.23 -2.55
CA VAL A 274 29.08 7.71 -2.72
C VAL A 274 28.49 8.03 -1.35
N GLY A 275 27.90 9.22 -1.22
CA GLY A 275 27.23 9.66 0.01
C GLY A 275 26.20 8.64 0.50
N GLN A 276 26.15 8.42 1.81
CA GLN A 276 25.21 7.46 2.39
C GLN A 276 23.76 7.90 2.14
N PRO A 277 22.83 6.97 1.82
CA PRO A 277 21.41 7.28 1.81
C PRO A 277 21.02 7.87 3.16
N ARG A 278 20.34 9.02 3.14
CA ARG A 278 19.84 9.66 4.37
C ARG A 278 18.73 8.79 4.98
N TRP A 279 18.50 8.94 6.28
CA TRP A 279 17.48 8.21 7.03
C TRP A 279 16.08 8.17 6.37
N PRO A 280 15.59 9.21 5.64
CA PRO A 280 14.27 9.14 5.01
C PRO A 280 14.17 8.08 3.91
N ALA A 281 15.29 7.71 3.28
CA ALA A 281 15.32 6.66 2.26
C ALA A 281 14.97 5.29 2.85
N TYR A 282 15.48 4.99 4.05
CA TYR A 282 15.19 3.75 4.75
C TYR A 282 13.75 3.73 5.27
N LEU A 283 13.26 4.86 5.80
CA LEU A 283 11.87 5.01 6.22
C LEU A 283 10.91 4.75 5.04
N LEU A 284 11.12 5.45 3.91
CA LEU A 284 10.24 5.31 2.74
C LEU A 284 10.29 3.91 2.12
N ALA A 285 11.48 3.29 2.01
CA ALA A 285 11.59 1.95 1.49
C ALA A 285 10.93 0.91 2.42
N GLY A 286 11.10 1.05 3.74
CA GLY A 286 10.48 0.18 4.74
C GLY A 286 8.96 0.35 4.83
N ALA A 287 8.45 1.58 4.74
CA ALA A 287 7.03 1.89 4.68
C ALA A 287 6.37 1.47 3.35
N GLY A 288 7.18 1.28 2.32
CA GLY A 288 6.77 1.06 0.93
C GLY A 288 5.68 0.01 0.73
N PRO A 289 5.80 -1.21 1.31
CA PRO A 289 4.77 -2.22 1.18
C PRO A 289 3.42 -1.80 1.75
N GLY A 290 3.40 -1.18 2.93
CA GLY A 290 2.17 -0.66 3.53
C GLY A 290 1.56 0.49 2.72
N LEU A 291 2.39 1.40 2.20
CA LEU A 291 1.94 2.46 1.28
C LEU A 291 1.30 1.89 0.01
N LEU A 292 1.87 0.84 -0.58
CA LEU A 292 1.28 0.18 -1.75
C LEU A 292 -0.01 -0.56 -1.44
N LEU A 293 -0.16 -1.14 -0.24
CA LEU A 293 -1.42 -1.75 0.20
C LEU A 293 -2.52 -0.69 0.36
N LEU A 294 -2.21 0.45 0.98
CA LEU A 294 -3.15 1.56 1.11
C LEU A 294 -3.52 2.16 -0.25
N LEU A 295 -2.54 2.31 -1.15
CA LEU A 295 -2.78 2.75 -2.52
C LEU A 295 -3.64 1.75 -3.30
N THR A 296 -3.43 0.44 -3.08
CA THR A 296 -4.27 -0.61 -3.66
C THR A 296 -5.72 -0.44 -3.23
N GLU A 297 -5.97 -0.18 -1.95
CA GLU A 297 -7.33 0.05 -1.45
C GLU A 297 -7.95 1.32 -2.07
N VAL A 298 -7.18 2.40 -2.25
CA VAL A 298 -7.65 3.59 -2.98
C VAL A 298 -8.02 3.26 -4.43
N ILE A 299 -7.17 2.49 -5.13
CA ILE A 299 -7.44 2.05 -6.51
C ILE A 299 -8.72 1.20 -6.58
N ILE A 300 -8.93 0.30 -5.62
CA ILE A 300 -10.14 -0.54 -5.55
C ILE A 300 -11.37 0.33 -5.32
N ARG A 301 -11.32 1.29 -4.40
CA ARG A 301 -12.47 2.17 -4.10
C ARG A 301 -12.85 3.07 -5.26
N ILE A 302 -11.88 3.52 -6.05
CA ILE A 302 -12.12 4.38 -7.21
C ILE A 302 -12.52 3.54 -8.44
N GLY A 303 -11.69 2.57 -8.79
CA GLY A 303 -11.84 1.82 -10.04
C GLY A 303 -12.76 0.60 -9.94
N GLY A 304 -12.99 0.08 -8.74
CA GLY A 304 -13.87 -1.07 -8.49
C GLY A 304 -15.29 -0.68 -8.07
N ARG A 305 -15.63 0.62 -8.01
CA ARG A 305 -16.90 1.10 -7.46
C ARG A 305 -18.13 0.42 -8.08
N GLY A 306 -18.21 0.37 -9.41
CA GLY A 306 -19.31 -0.32 -10.10
C GLY A 306 -19.35 -1.84 -9.87
N LEU A 307 -18.22 -2.45 -9.52
CA LEU A 307 -18.10 -3.88 -9.22
C LEU A 307 -18.54 -4.18 -7.78
N LEU A 308 -18.20 -3.29 -6.85
CA LEU A 308 -18.64 -3.33 -5.45
C LEU A 308 -20.14 -3.05 -5.35
N ASP A 309 -20.67 -2.08 -6.11
CA ASP A 309 -22.10 -1.77 -6.15
C ASP A 309 -22.91 -2.97 -6.69
N LEU A 310 -22.40 -3.65 -7.72
CA LEU A 310 -23.02 -4.88 -8.24
C LEU A 310 -22.99 -6.01 -7.22
N ALA A 311 -21.89 -6.17 -6.47
CA ALA A 311 -21.78 -7.23 -5.47
C ALA A 311 -22.62 -6.96 -4.22
N ALA A 312 -22.70 -5.70 -3.77
CA ALA A 312 -23.58 -5.28 -2.68
C ALA A 312 -25.07 -5.49 -3.04
N ALA A 313 -25.43 -5.27 -4.30
CA ALA A 313 -26.78 -5.52 -4.80
C ALA A 313 -27.17 -7.01 -4.83
N LEU A 314 -26.22 -7.95 -4.70
CA LEU A 314 -26.49 -9.39 -4.71
C LEU A 314 -26.90 -9.94 -3.33
N SER A 315 -26.36 -9.39 -2.24
CA SER A 315 -26.70 -9.80 -0.86
C SER A 315 -26.17 -8.83 0.19
N GLU A 316 -27.00 -8.52 1.20
CA GLU A 316 -26.59 -7.75 2.39
C GLU A 316 -25.42 -8.42 3.14
N ALA A 317 -25.36 -9.76 3.15
CA ALA A 317 -24.28 -10.50 3.80
C ALA A 317 -22.92 -10.27 3.10
N ASP A 318 -22.93 -10.19 1.75
CA ASP A 318 -21.73 -9.92 0.96
C ASP A 318 -21.28 -8.45 1.11
N GLU A 319 -22.22 -7.51 1.21
CA GLU A 319 -21.93 -6.10 1.48
C GLU A 319 -21.22 -5.91 2.83
N VAL A 320 -21.76 -6.52 3.89
CA VAL A 320 -21.15 -6.47 5.24
C VAL A 320 -19.77 -7.12 5.24
N ALA A 321 -19.61 -8.26 4.58
CA ALA A 321 -18.32 -8.92 4.45
C ALA A 321 -17.30 -8.03 3.73
N GLN A 322 -17.67 -7.43 2.59
CA GLN A 322 -16.79 -6.53 1.83
C GLN A 322 -16.37 -5.29 2.61
N THR A 323 -17.31 -4.70 3.36
CA THR A 323 -17.03 -3.55 4.22
C THR A 323 -16.06 -3.93 5.34
N ALA A 324 -16.30 -5.05 6.02
CA ALA A 324 -15.41 -5.55 7.07
C ALA A 324 -14.00 -5.85 6.55
N LEU A 325 -13.90 -6.47 5.37
CA LEU A 325 -12.61 -6.75 4.71
C LEU A 325 -11.91 -5.49 4.25
N GLY A 326 -12.64 -4.50 3.74
CA GLY A 326 -12.08 -3.19 3.38
C GLY A 326 -11.43 -2.52 4.58
N THR A 327 -12.12 -2.48 5.72
CA THR A 327 -11.58 -1.95 6.98
C THR A 327 -10.34 -2.75 7.43
N SER A 328 -10.43 -4.08 7.42
CA SER A 328 -9.30 -4.94 7.79
C SER A 328 -8.07 -4.75 6.88
N ARG A 329 -8.26 -4.57 5.56
CA ARG A 329 -7.16 -4.30 4.61
C ARG A 329 -6.48 -2.97 4.90
N VAL A 330 -7.25 -1.93 5.22
CA VAL A 330 -6.71 -0.62 5.62
C VAL A 330 -5.88 -0.77 6.90
N ASP A 331 -6.44 -1.42 7.93
CA ASP A 331 -5.75 -1.62 9.20
C ASP A 331 -4.44 -2.40 9.01
N ASN A 332 -4.49 -3.51 8.26
CA ASN A 332 -3.31 -4.30 7.94
C ASN A 332 -2.26 -3.48 7.17
N GLY A 333 -2.70 -2.67 6.18
CA GLY A 333 -1.83 -1.75 5.44
C GLY A 333 -1.13 -0.74 6.35
N ILE A 334 -1.84 -0.18 7.34
CA ILE A 334 -1.30 0.73 8.34
C ILE A 334 -0.26 0.02 9.23
N TRP A 335 -0.57 -1.18 9.73
CA TRP A 335 0.38 -1.97 10.53
C TRP A 335 1.67 -2.27 9.76
N VAL A 336 1.55 -2.76 8.53
CA VAL A 336 2.71 -3.06 7.67
C VAL A 336 3.53 -1.78 7.40
N LEU A 337 2.86 -0.65 7.15
CA LEU A 337 3.49 0.65 6.92
C LEU A 337 4.35 1.06 8.12
N PHE A 338 3.77 1.11 9.32
CA PHE A 338 4.47 1.59 10.51
C PHE A 338 5.56 0.62 10.96
N VAL A 339 5.27 -0.68 11.00
CA VAL A 339 6.25 -1.68 11.44
C VAL A 339 7.41 -1.79 10.45
N GLY A 340 7.14 -1.75 9.14
CA GLY A 340 8.18 -1.75 8.12
C GLY A 340 9.07 -0.51 8.18
N ALA A 341 8.48 0.67 8.37
CA ALA A 341 9.20 1.92 8.56
C ALA A 341 10.11 1.88 9.80
N LEU A 342 9.55 1.50 10.95
CA LEU A 342 10.28 1.43 12.22
C LEU A 342 11.39 0.38 12.16
N THR A 343 11.13 -0.79 11.61
CA THR A 343 12.13 -1.85 11.46
C THR A 343 13.33 -1.37 10.63
N ALA A 344 13.07 -0.74 9.47
CA ALA A 344 14.14 -0.21 8.62
C ALA A 344 14.92 0.91 9.31
N LEU A 345 14.23 1.79 10.05
CA LEU A 345 14.85 2.89 10.80
C LEU A 345 15.73 2.38 11.96
N ILE A 346 15.24 1.41 12.73
CA ILE A 346 15.98 0.78 13.83
C ILE A 346 17.22 0.08 13.26
N ALA A 347 17.07 -0.71 12.20
CA ALA A 347 18.19 -1.38 11.55
C ALA A 347 19.24 -0.38 11.04
N PHE A 348 18.80 0.74 10.45
CA PHE A 348 19.67 1.83 10.04
C PHE A 348 20.36 2.52 11.23
N GLY A 349 19.63 2.84 12.29
CA GLY A 349 20.17 3.47 13.50
C GLY A 349 21.28 2.64 14.14
N ARG A 350 21.14 1.31 14.13
CA ARG A 350 22.20 0.39 14.61
C ARG A 350 23.50 0.45 13.79
N THR A 351 23.50 1.07 12.61
CA THR A 351 24.70 1.24 11.78
C THR A 351 25.43 2.56 11.96
N LEU A 352 24.89 3.52 12.72
CA LEU A 352 25.45 4.88 12.82
C LEU A 352 26.68 5.00 13.74
N GLY A 353 26.98 3.99 14.56
CA GLY A 353 28.14 3.97 15.47
C GLY A 353 28.07 5.05 16.57
N PRO A 354 28.92 4.95 17.62
CA PRO A 354 29.07 6.03 18.59
C PRO A 354 29.58 7.30 17.89
N ARG A 355 29.07 8.47 18.28
CA ARG A 355 29.70 9.74 17.86
C ARG A 355 31.12 9.77 18.47
N PRO A 356 32.15 10.16 17.70
CA PRO A 356 33.44 10.45 18.29
C PRO A 356 33.21 11.49 19.39
N VAL A 357 33.64 11.16 20.61
CA VAL A 357 33.81 12.18 21.64
C VAL A 357 34.94 13.04 21.11
N MET A 358 34.64 14.29 20.77
CA MET A 358 35.70 15.27 20.58
C MET A 358 36.28 15.43 21.97
N ASP A 359 37.49 14.92 22.18
CA ASP A 359 38.19 15.16 23.44
C ASP A 359 38.41 16.69 23.50
N ASP A 360 37.63 17.36 24.34
CA ASP A 360 37.80 18.77 24.72
C ASP A 360 39.04 18.91 25.64
N ASP A 361 40.15 18.26 25.27
CA ASP A 361 41.46 18.50 25.86
C ASP A 361 42.11 19.64 25.06
N GLU A 362 41.47 20.81 25.10
CA GLU A 362 42.18 22.07 24.82
C GLU A 362 43.17 22.27 25.97
N GLU A 363 44.45 22.08 25.64
CA GLU A 363 45.61 22.46 26.42
C GLU A 363 45.39 23.83 27.06
N GLU A 364 45.16 23.84 28.38
CA GLU A 364 45.23 25.04 29.20
C GLU A 364 46.67 25.57 29.07
N PRO A 365 46.92 26.73 28.42
CA PRO A 365 48.27 27.23 28.28
C PRO A 365 48.74 27.69 29.65
N ALA A 366 49.74 27.00 30.20
CA ALA A 366 50.42 27.43 31.42
C ALA A 366 51.05 28.82 31.18
N GLY A 367 50.44 29.84 31.78
CA GLY A 367 50.91 31.23 31.85
C GLY A 367 50.95 31.72 33.28
#